data_AF-R2T7F7-F1
#
_entry.id   AF-R2T7F7-F1
#
_cell.length_a   1.000
_cell.length_b   1.000
_cell.length_c   1.000
_cell.angle_alpha   90.00
_cell.angle_beta   90.00
_cell.angle_gamma   90.00
#
_symmetry.space_group_name_H-M   'P 1'
#
loop_
_entity.id
_entity.type
_entity.pdbx_description
1 polymer ?
#
loop_
_entity_poly.entity_id
_entity_poly.type
_entity_poly.pdbx_seq_one_letter_code
_entity_poly.pdbx_strand_id
1 'polypeptide(L)'
;MKTALIGLLGVLVGAAIVGIAAVIFFKYMERKEIRTRDLEHRVKEIETLNLLNKKVNEVLGKRNVLMEDYARYNAFDDCYITIDDYIYLHSFAAQNNFYLPNYLIEEFFKNISQRKSILSPEETVKMGGYTYKGGRVVMESFSDELVEIINEKKNQLSKLTKKPLHYFDVK
;
A
#
# COMPACT_ATOMS: atom_id res chain seq x y z
N MET A 1 -7.88 61.01 34.87
CA MET A 1 -7.06 59.89 35.41
C MET A 1 -7.85 58.59 35.56
N LYS A 2 -8.98 58.57 36.30
CA LYS A 2 -9.79 57.36 36.50
C LYS A 2 -10.34 56.72 35.21
N THR A 3 -10.80 57.53 34.27
CA THR A 3 -11.33 57.06 32.97
C THR A 3 -10.26 56.39 32.09
N ALA A 4 -9.04 56.93 32.08
CA ALA A 4 -7.90 56.35 31.36
C ALA A 4 -7.48 54.99 31.95
N LEU A 5 -7.52 54.84 33.28
CA LEU A 5 -7.18 53.58 33.95
C LEU A 5 -8.19 52.46 33.61
N ILE A 6 -9.49 52.78 33.54
CA ILE A 6 -10.55 51.83 33.17
C ILE A 6 -10.39 51.40 31.70
N GLY A 7 -10.08 52.34 30.81
CA GLY A 7 -9.80 52.02 29.40
C GLY A 7 -8.59 51.09 29.24
N LEU A 8 -7.51 51.34 29.99
CA LEU A 8 -6.31 50.49 29.99
C LEU A 8 -6.61 49.06 30.47
N LEU A 9 -7.38 48.91 31.55
CA LEU A 9 -7.81 47.61 32.06
C LEU A 9 -8.64 46.83 31.03
N GLY A 10 -9.55 47.48 30.32
CA GLY A 10 -10.33 46.86 29.25
C GLY A 10 -9.46 46.32 28.12
N VAL A 11 -8.44 47.09 27.70
CA VAL A 11 -7.48 46.65 26.67
C VAL A 11 -6.67 45.45 27.14
N LEU A 12 -6.18 45.45 28.39
CA LEU A 12 -5.40 44.34 28.95
C LEU A 12 -6.23 43.04 29.04
N VAL A 13 -7.50 43.14 29.46
CA VAL A 13 -8.41 42.00 29.50
C VAL A 13 -8.71 41.49 28.09
N GLY A 14 -8.98 42.38 27.13
CA GLY A 14 -9.19 42.01 25.73
C GLY A 14 -7.97 41.31 25.13
N ALA A 15 -6.77 41.84 25.37
CA ALA A 15 -5.52 41.23 24.92
C ALA A 15 -5.29 39.83 25.53
N ALA A 16 -5.60 39.65 26.81
CA ALA A 16 -5.50 38.34 27.47
C ALA A 16 -6.45 37.31 26.87
N ILE A 17 -7.72 37.68 26.61
CA ILE A 17 -8.72 36.79 26.00
C ILE A 17 -8.28 36.37 24.59
N VAL A 18 -7.85 37.34 23.77
CA VAL A 18 -7.37 37.06 22.40
C VAL A 18 -6.12 36.16 22.43
N GLY A 19 -5.19 36.41 23.35
CA GLY A 19 -4.00 35.57 23.52
C GLY A 19 -4.34 34.11 23.85
N ILE A 20 -5.27 33.90 24.79
CA ILE A 20 -5.74 32.56 25.17
C ILE A 20 -6.45 31.88 23.99
N ALA A 21 -7.33 32.60 23.29
CA ALA A 21 -8.05 32.09 22.13
C ALA A 21 -7.09 31.69 21.00
N ALA A 22 -6.06 32.49 20.73
CA ALA A 22 -5.03 32.21 19.74
C ALA A 22 -4.26 30.92 20.07
N VAL A 23 -3.83 30.73 21.32
CA VAL A 23 -3.13 29.51 21.75
C VAL A 23 -4.00 28.27 21.57
N ILE A 24 -5.29 28.33 21.92
CA ILE A 24 -6.23 27.22 21.71
C ILE A 24 -6.38 26.92 20.22
N PHE A 25 -6.54 27.96 19.39
CA PHE A 25 -6.70 27.81 17.96
C PHE A 25 -5.47 27.17 17.30
N PHE A 26 -4.26 27.63 17.65
CA PHE A 26 -3.02 27.04 17.11
C PHE A 26 -2.89 25.56 17.48
N LYS A 27 -3.15 25.19 18.74
CA LYS A 27 -3.14 23.78 19.17
C LYS A 27 -4.18 22.94 18.44
N TYR A 28 -5.36 23.50 18.16
CA TYR A 28 -6.40 22.81 17.39
C TYR A 28 -5.96 22.58 15.93
N MET A 29 -5.40 23.60 15.30
CA MET A 29 -4.90 23.53 13.92
C MET A 29 -3.78 22.50 13.78
N GLU A 30 -2.80 22.51 14.69
CA GLU A 30 -1.70 21.54 14.72
C GLU A 30 -2.22 20.10 14.87
N ARG A 31 -3.12 19.85 15.82
CA ARG A 31 -3.73 18.52 16.01
C ARG A 31 -4.51 18.06 14.78
N LYS A 32 -5.24 18.98 14.15
CA LYS A 32 -5.97 18.69 12.91
C LYS A 32 -5.00 18.30 11.80
N GLU A 33 -3.92 19.04 11.63
CA GLU A 33 -2.92 18.78 10.60
C GLU A 33 -2.22 17.44 10.81
N ILE A 34 -1.76 17.15 12.03
CA ILE A 34 -1.16 15.86 12.38
C ILE A 34 -2.13 14.71 12.07
N ARG A 35 -3.41 14.87 12.44
CA ARG A 35 -4.43 13.87 12.14
C ARG A 35 -4.65 13.69 10.65
N THR A 36 -4.69 14.77 9.87
CA THR A 36 -4.85 14.68 8.41
C THR A 36 -3.67 13.95 7.79
N ARG A 37 -2.44 14.29 8.16
CA ARG A 37 -1.23 13.61 7.67
C ARG A 37 -1.22 12.12 8.03
N ASP A 38 -1.60 11.74 9.25
CA ASP A 38 -1.73 10.32 9.64
C ASP A 38 -2.76 9.57 8.76
N LEU A 39 -3.90 10.20 8.48
CA LEU A 39 -4.90 9.62 7.58
C LEU A 39 -4.39 9.48 6.15
N GLU A 40 -3.68 10.50 5.63
CA GLU A 40 -3.06 10.45 4.30
C GLU A 40 -2.04 9.31 4.19
N HIS A 41 -1.20 9.11 5.20
CA HIS A 41 -0.26 7.98 5.23
C HIS A 41 -0.99 6.64 5.20
N ARG A 42 -2.05 6.46 6.00
CA ARG A 42 -2.85 5.22 6.01
C ARG A 42 -3.54 4.96 4.67
N VAL A 43 -4.04 5.99 4.00
CA VAL A 43 -4.63 5.87 2.66
C VAL A 43 -3.56 5.44 1.67
N LYS A 44 -2.38 6.07 1.71
CA LYS A 44 -1.27 5.77 0.81
C LYS A 44 -0.73 4.34 1.00
N GLU A 45 -0.74 3.81 2.22
CA GLU A 45 -0.48 2.39 2.47
C GLU A 45 -1.46 1.48 1.72
N ILE A 46 -2.77 1.77 1.83
CA ILE A 46 -3.82 1.00 1.16
C ILE A 46 -3.68 1.11 -0.37
N GLU A 47 -3.43 2.30 -0.91
CA GLU A 47 -3.22 2.51 -2.35
C GLU A 47 -2.00 1.75 -2.86
N THR A 48 -0.89 1.79 -2.12
CA THR A 48 0.33 1.07 -2.48
C THR A 48 0.11 -0.44 -2.49
N LEU A 49 -0.60 -0.98 -1.49
CA LEU A 49 -0.96 -2.40 -1.46
C LEU A 49 -1.89 -2.79 -2.61
N ASN A 50 -2.90 -1.97 -2.94
CA ASN A 50 -3.76 -2.20 -4.09
C ASN A 50 -2.95 -2.20 -5.41
N LEU A 51 -2.01 -1.27 -5.55
CA LEU A 51 -1.17 -1.18 -6.74
C LEU A 51 -0.22 -2.38 -6.86
N LEU A 52 0.34 -2.84 -5.73
CA LEU A 52 1.11 -4.09 -5.68
C LEU A 52 0.25 -5.27 -6.13
N ASN A 53 -0.95 -5.41 -5.57
CA ASN A 53 -1.87 -6.48 -5.92
C ASN A 53 -2.26 -6.45 -7.41
N LYS A 54 -2.49 -5.25 -7.97
CA LYS A 54 -2.74 -5.09 -9.41
C LYS A 54 -1.55 -5.60 -10.23
N LYS A 55 -0.32 -5.27 -9.85
CA LYS A 55 0.89 -5.74 -10.54
C LYS A 55 1.08 -7.26 -10.46
N VAL A 56 0.77 -7.87 -9.32
CA VAL A 56 0.75 -9.34 -9.18
C VAL A 56 -0.28 -9.95 -10.13
N ASN A 57 -1.48 -9.39 -10.18
CA ASN A 57 -2.54 -9.83 -11.09
C ASN A 57 -2.22 -9.60 -12.57
N GLU A 58 -1.47 -8.56 -12.93
CA GLU A 58 -0.96 -8.37 -14.29
C GLU A 58 -0.02 -9.53 -14.70
N VAL A 59 0.86 -9.97 -13.79
CA VAL A 59 1.75 -11.10 -14.03
C VAL A 59 0.98 -12.41 -14.18
N LEU A 60 -0.01 -12.65 -13.31
CA LEU A 60 -0.92 -13.80 -13.38
C LEU A 60 -1.73 -13.80 -14.68
N GLY A 61 -2.27 -12.63 -15.06
CA GLY A 61 -3.16 -12.45 -16.22
C GLY A 61 -2.47 -12.69 -17.57
N LYS A 62 -1.21 -12.27 -17.73
CA LYS A 62 -0.41 -12.53 -18.95
C LYS A 62 -0.35 -14.01 -19.31
N ARG A 63 -0.48 -14.91 -18.33
CA ARG A 63 -0.21 -16.35 -18.49
C ARG A 63 -1.47 -17.21 -18.64
N ASN A 64 -2.66 -16.68 -18.37
CA ASN A 64 -3.93 -17.38 -18.62
C ASN A 64 -4.25 -17.52 -20.13
N VAL A 65 -3.80 -16.59 -20.96
CA VAL A 65 -4.08 -16.57 -22.42
C VAL A 65 -3.43 -17.75 -23.15
N LEU A 66 -2.37 -18.30 -22.59
CA LEU A 66 -1.54 -19.31 -23.22
C LEU A 66 -1.90 -20.75 -22.75
N MET A 67 -3.05 -20.91 -22.05
CA MET A 67 -3.47 -22.11 -21.29
C MET A 67 -3.56 -23.44 -22.08
N GLU A 68 -3.94 -23.41 -23.35
CA GLU A 68 -4.25 -24.62 -24.12
C GLU A 68 -2.99 -25.44 -24.49
N ASP A 69 -1.82 -24.81 -24.60
CA ASP A 69 -0.55 -25.49 -24.91
C ASP A 69 0.14 -26.13 -23.68
N TYR A 70 -0.49 -26.06 -22.49
CA TYR A 70 0.15 -26.31 -21.19
C TYR A 70 -0.14 -27.66 -20.53
N ALA A 71 -1.15 -28.40 -20.96
CA ALA A 71 -1.56 -29.63 -20.29
C ALA A 71 -0.59 -30.83 -20.50
N ARG A 72 0.55 -30.64 -21.16
CA ARG A 72 1.35 -31.75 -21.74
C ARG A 72 2.61 -32.17 -20.99
N TYR A 73 3.07 -31.47 -19.96
CA TYR A 73 4.29 -31.84 -19.22
C TYR A 73 4.05 -31.83 -17.70
N ASN A 74 3.96 -33.02 -17.11
CA ASN A 74 3.98 -33.26 -15.67
C ASN A 74 5.44 -33.42 -15.21
N ALA A 75 6.12 -32.31 -14.91
CA ALA A 75 7.32 -32.32 -14.07
C ALA A 75 7.06 -31.39 -12.89
N PHE A 76 6.79 -32.01 -11.74
CA PHE A 76 6.49 -31.37 -10.46
C PHE A 76 7.79 -30.88 -9.78
N ASP A 77 7.67 -29.74 -9.07
CA ASP A 77 8.45 -29.30 -7.88
C ASP A 77 9.12 -27.93 -7.94
N ASP A 78 9.13 -27.26 -9.09
CA ASP A 78 9.83 -25.98 -9.19
C ASP A 78 8.90 -24.77 -9.33
N CYS A 79 8.91 -23.90 -8.33
CA CYS A 79 8.32 -22.57 -8.35
C CYS A 79 9.23 -21.62 -9.14
N TYR A 80 8.89 -21.30 -10.39
CA TYR A 80 9.71 -20.42 -11.21
C TYR A 80 8.96 -19.15 -11.60
N ILE A 81 9.62 -18.02 -11.40
CA ILE A 81 9.23 -16.70 -11.94
C ILE A 81 10.27 -16.29 -12.98
N THR A 82 9.84 -15.60 -14.03
CA THR A 82 10.78 -15.01 -14.99
C THR A 82 11.57 -13.89 -14.30
N ILE A 83 12.81 -13.68 -14.70
CA ILE A 83 13.64 -12.60 -14.13
C ILE A 83 12.98 -11.24 -14.34
N ASP A 84 12.35 -11.02 -15.49
CA ASP A 84 11.66 -9.77 -15.79
C ASP A 84 10.50 -9.49 -14.84
N ASP A 85 9.63 -10.49 -14.58
CA ASP A 85 8.51 -10.33 -13.65
C ASP A 85 9.01 -10.23 -12.19
N TYR A 86 10.09 -10.94 -11.84
CA TYR A 86 10.76 -10.79 -10.55
C TYR A 86 11.27 -9.37 -10.35
N ILE A 87 12.03 -8.83 -11.31
CA ILE A 87 12.57 -7.47 -11.25
C ILE A 87 11.42 -6.45 -11.25
N TYR A 88 10.38 -6.65 -12.05
CA TYR A 88 9.21 -5.77 -12.09
C TYR A 88 8.55 -5.63 -10.71
N LEU A 89 8.30 -6.75 -10.02
CA LEU A 89 7.70 -6.74 -8.69
C LEU A 89 8.70 -6.23 -7.63
N HIS A 90 9.96 -6.65 -7.70
CA HIS A 90 10.99 -6.28 -6.73
C HIS A 90 11.33 -4.79 -6.79
N SER A 91 11.45 -4.22 -7.99
CA SER A 91 11.67 -2.79 -8.19
C SER A 91 10.49 -1.97 -7.65
N PHE A 92 9.26 -2.42 -7.88
CA PHE A 92 8.09 -1.75 -7.30
C PHE A 92 8.11 -1.80 -5.76
N ALA A 93 8.38 -2.98 -5.19
CA ALA A 93 8.44 -3.15 -3.75
C ALA A 93 9.54 -2.30 -3.10
N ALA A 94 10.73 -2.26 -3.71
CA ALA A 94 11.85 -1.47 -3.24
C ALA A 94 11.56 0.05 -3.27
N GLN A 95 10.94 0.55 -4.34
CA GLN A 95 10.56 1.97 -4.46
C GLN A 95 9.49 2.39 -3.44
N ASN A 96 8.62 1.46 -3.05
CA ASN A 96 7.49 1.73 -2.17
C ASN A 96 7.64 1.10 -0.78
N ASN A 97 8.87 0.74 -0.39
CA ASN A 97 9.17 -0.01 0.83
C ASN A 97 8.61 0.63 2.10
N PHE A 98 8.53 1.97 2.13
CA PHE A 98 7.98 2.71 3.28
C PHE A 98 6.50 2.38 3.56
N TYR A 99 5.73 2.02 2.54
CA TYR A 99 4.28 1.79 2.64
C TYR A 99 3.90 0.30 2.57
N LEU A 100 4.89 -0.60 2.51
CA LEU A 100 4.69 -2.03 2.37
C LEU A 100 5.10 -2.79 3.65
N PRO A 101 4.41 -3.87 4.02
CA PRO A 101 4.79 -4.68 5.18
C PRO A 101 6.08 -5.47 4.89
N ASN A 102 7.21 -5.05 5.46
CA ASN A 102 8.54 -5.65 5.19
C ASN A 102 8.55 -7.18 5.29
N TYR A 103 8.00 -7.74 6.38
CA TYR A 103 7.98 -9.19 6.59
C TYR A 103 7.28 -9.95 5.46
N LEU A 104 6.10 -9.47 5.06
CA LEU A 104 5.29 -10.07 3.99
C LEU A 104 6.06 -10.03 2.66
N ILE A 105 6.66 -8.88 2.35
CA ILE A 105 7.41 -8.69 1.11
C ILE A 105 8.67 -9.56 1.08
N GLU A 106 9.42 -9.62 2.17
CA GLU A 106 10.62 -10.44 2.29
C GLU A 106 10.30 -11.94 2.20
N GLU A 107 9.24 -12.41 2.85
CA GLU A 107 8.80 -13.79 2.78
C GLU A 107 8.37 -14.17 1.36
N PHE A 108 7.58 -13.32 0.71
CA PHE A 108 7.21 -13.49 -0.70
C PHE A 108 8.45 -13.59 -1.60
N PHE A 109 9.37 -12.63 -1.49
CA PHE A 109 10.58 -12.64 -2.33
C PHE A 109 11.49 -13.81 -2.01
N LYS A 110 11.58 -14.26 -0.75
CA LYS A 110 12.32 -15.47 -0.38
C LYS A 110 11.72 -16.72 -1.02
N ASN A 111 10.39 -16.84 -1.02
CA ASN A 111 9.67 -17.99 -1.58
C ASN A 111 9.78 -18.08 -3.12
N ILE A 112 9.96 -16.94 -3.81
CA ILE A 112 10.16 -16.91 -5.27
C ILE A 112 11.64 -16.81 -5.70
N SER A 113 12.54 -16.33 -4.82
CA SER A 113 13.97 -16.11 -5.13
C SER A 113 14.78 -17.41 -5.14
N GLN A 114 14.34 -18.44 -4.41
CA GLN A 114 15.07 -19.70 -4.31
C GLN A 114 15.18 -20.46 -5.64
N ARG A 115 14.40 -20.13 -6.66
CA ARG A 115 14.49 -20.74 -8.00
C ARG A 115 14.20 -19.70 -9.10
N LYS A 116 15.17 -18.82 -9.33
CA LYS A 116 15.18 -17.92 -10.50
C LYS A 116 15.55 -18.75 -11.74
N SER A 117 14.65 -18.88 -12.71
CA SER A 117 14.99 -19.49 -14.00
C SER A 117 15.41 -18.38 -14.97
N ILE A 118 16.64 -18.46 -15.49
CA ILE A 118 17.05 -17.69 -16.66
C ILE A 118 16.47 -18.43 -17.87
N LEU A 119 15.32 -17.97 -18.37
CA LEU A 119 14.75 -18.46 -19.62
C LEU A 119 15.00 -17.41 -20.69
N SER A 120 15.51 -17.80 -21.85
CA SER A 120 15.51 -16.93 -23.03
C SER A 120 14.06 -16.58 -23.44
N PRO A 121 13.81 -15.55 -24.27
CA PRO A 121 12.46 -15.25 -24.76
C PRO A 121 11.78 -16.44 -25.45
N GLU A 122 12.54 -17.25 -26.20
CA GLU A 122 12.05 -18.46 -26.86
C GLU A 122 11.73 -19.58 -25.86
N GLU A 123 12.53 -19.74 -24.81
CA GLU A 123 12.28 -20.67 -23.70
C GLU A 123 11.19 -20.15 -22.76
N THR A 124 10.96 -18.85 -22.67
CA THR A 124 9.84 -18.26 -21.92
C THR A 124 8.54 -18.49 -22.67
N VAL A 125 8.55 -18.45 -24.00
CA VAL A 125 7.38 -18.81 -24.81
C VAL A 125 7.15 -20.32 -24.82
N LYS A 126 8.21 -21.15 -24.86
CA LYS A 126 8.11 -22.63 -24.84
C LYS A 126 7.89 -23.25 -23.44
N MET A 127 8.54 -22.72 -22.40
CA MET A 127 8.51 -23.21 -21.01
C MET A 127 7.71 -22.32 -20.04
N GLY A 128 7.32 -21.10 -20.42
CA GLY A 128 6.71 -20.12 -19.51
C GLY A 128 5.34 -20.50 -18.96
N GLY A 129 4.71 -21.54 -19.51
CA GLY A 129 3.54 -22.20 -18.91
C GLY A 129 3.87 -23.20 -17.80
N TYR A 130 4.97 -23.95 -17.94
CA TYR A 130 5.33 -25.07 -17.06
C TYR A 130 6.04 -24.62 -15.78
N THR A 131 6.82 -23.53 -15.89
CA THR A 131 7.51 -22.88 -14.76
C THR A 131 6.54 -22.29 -13.73
N TYR A 132 5.24 -22.20 -14.07
CA TYR A 132 4.29 -21.38 -13.32
C TYR A 132 3.37 -22.15 -12.39
N LYS A 133 3.33 -23.49 -12.35
CA LYS A 133 2.36 -24.17 -11.46
C LYS A 133 2.64 -23.88 -9.97
N GLY A 134 3.90 -23.96 -9.53
CA GLY A 134 4.30 -23.59 -8.16
C GLY A 134 4.31 -22.07 -7.93
N GLY A 135 4.84 -21.30 -8.87
CA GLY A 135 4.91 -19.83 -8.77
C GLY A 135 3.56 -19.13 -8.78
N ARG A 136 2.60 -19.69 -9.53
CA ARG A 136 1.21 -19.22 -9.55
C ARG A 136 0.55 -19.37 -8.20
N VAL A 137 0.68 -20.54 -7.55
CA VAL A 137 0.10 -20.77 -6.22
C VAL A 137 0.68 -19.79 -5.20
N VAL A 138 2.00 -19.53 -5.25
CA VAL A 138 2.64 -18.52 -4.38
C VAL A 138 2.13 -17.11 -4.67
N MET A 139 1.94 -16.76 -5.95
CA MET A 139 1.41 -15.45 -6.36
C MET A 139 -0.07 -15.26 -6.03
N GLU A 140 -0.89 -16.31 -6.17
CA GLU A 140 -2.31 -16.32 -5.81
C GLU A 140 -2.46 -16.20 -4.28
N SER A 141 -1.70 -16.99 -3.50
CA SER A 141 -1.67 -16.87 -2.03
C SER A 141 -1.25 -15.47 -1.59
N PHE A 142 -0.20 -14.92 -2.20
CA PHE A 142 0.25 -13.56 -1.90
C PHE A 142 -0.81 -12.50 -2.26
N SER A 143 -1.49 -12.67 -3.40
CA SER A 143 -2.61 -11.81 -3.80
C SER A 143 -3.74 -11.85 -2.75
N ASP A 144 -4.10 -13.03 -2.27
CA ASP A 144 -5.14 -13.21 -1.24
C ASP A 144 -4.73 -12.55 0.09
N GLU A 145 -3.49 -12.75 0.54
CA GLU A 145 -2.94 -12.10 1.73
C GLU A 145 -2.93 -10.57 1.61
N LEU A 146 -2.56 -10.03 0.44
CA LEU A 146 -2.63 -8.59 0.17
C LEU A 146 -4.07 -8.07 0.29
N VAL A 147 -5.04 -8.78 -0.27
CA VAL A 147 -6.46 -8.42 -0.20
C VAL A 147 -6.96 -8.43 1.25
N GLU A 148 -6.56 -9.42 2.05
CA GLU A 148 -6.91 -9.48 3.47
C GLU A 148 -6.36 -8.26 4.23
N ILE A 149 -5.08 -7.95 4.08
CA ILE A 149 -4.43 -6.80 4.73
C ILE A 149 -5.07 -5.47 4.27
N ILE A 150 -5.38 -5.34 2.98
CA ILE A 150 -6.08 -4.17 2.43
C ILE A 150 -7.43 -3.99 3.10
N ASN A 151 -8.21 -5.07 3.22
CA ASN A 151 -9.54 -5.04 3.85
C ASN A 151 -9.44 -4.71 5.34
N GLU A 152 -8.47 -5.28 6.04
CA GLU A 152 -8.21 -4.95 7.45
C GLU A 152 -7.87 -3.46 7.61
N LYS A 153 -6.93 -2.93 6.82
CA LYS A 153 -6.54 -1.52 6.88
C LYS A 153 -7.70 -0.59 6.50
N LYS A 154 -8.52 -0.93 5.52
CA LYS A 154 -9.76 -0.19 5.18
C LYS A 154 -10.73 -0.16 6.36
N ASN A 155 -10.92 -1.29 7.04
CA ASN A 155 -11.78 -1.38 8.23
C ASN A 155 -11.22 -0.55 9.39
N GLN A 156 -9.92 -0.60 9.65
CA GLN A 156 -9.26 0.23 10.66
C GLN A 156 -9.42 1.72 10.35
N LEU A 157 -9.20 2.12 9.10
CA LEU A 157 -9.36 3.51 8.65
C LEU A 157 -10.81 3.99 8.81
N SER A 158 -11.80 3.17 8.43
CA SER A 158 -13.22 3.47 8.59
C SER A 158 -13.61 3.67 10.05
N LYS A 159 -13.04 2.89 10.98
CA LYS A 159 -13.28 3.06 12.43
C LYS A 159 -12.71 4.38 12.95
N LEU A 160 -11.55 4.82 12.44
CA LEU A 160 -10.89 6.06 12.83
C LEU A 160 -11.60 7.33 12.30
N THR A 161 -12.24 7.24 11.14
CA THR A 161 -12.91 8.37 10.50
C THR A 161 -14.38 8.54 10.91
N LYS A 162 -15.04 7.49 11.46
CA LYS A 162 -16.48 7.46 11.81
C LYS A 162 -17.42 7.92 10.67
N LYS A 163 -16.91 8.00 9.44
CA LYS A 163 -17.62 8.39 8.23
C LYS A 163 -17.22 7.42 7.12
N PRO A 164 -18.17 6.94 6.29
CA PRO A 164 -17.80 6.28 5.04
C PRO A 164 -16.88 7.21 4.25
N LEU A 165 -15.76 6.67 3.76
CA LEU A 165 -14.71 7.39 3.03
C LEU A 165 -15.25 7.89 1.67
N HIS A 166 -16.16 8.87 1.67
CA HIS A 166 -16.70 9.47 0.46
C HIS A 166 -15.72 10.43 -0.23
N TYR A 167 -14.63 10.81 0.44
CA TYR A 167 -13.65 11.77 -0.11
C TYR A 167 -12.60 11.13 -1.03
N PHE A 168 -12.55 9.80 -1.08
CA PHE A 168 -11.57 9.06 -1.88
C PHE A 168 -12.27 7.92 -2.61
N ASP A 169 -13.24 8.31 -3.44
CA ASP A 169 -13.81 7.43 -4.46
C ASP A 169 -12.73 7.25 -5.53
N VAL A 170 -11.89 6.23 -5.36
CA VAL A 170 -10.88 5.83 -6.34
C VAL A 170 -11.65 5.23 -7.51
N LYS A 171 -11.79 6.01 -8.59
CA LYS A 171 -12.15 5.51 -9.91
C LYS A 171 -11.01 4.73 -10.53
#